data_AF-A0A7Y7NY34-F1
#
_entry.id   AF-A0A7Y7NY34-F1
#
_cell.length_a   1.000
_cell.length_b   1.000
_cell.length_c   1.000
_cell.angle_alpha   90.00
_cell.angle_beta   90.00
_cell.angle_gamma   90.00
#
_symmetry.space_group_name_H-M   'P 1'
#
loop_
_entity.id
_entity.type
_entity.pdbx_description
1 polymer ?
#
loop_
_entity_poly.entity_id
_entity_poly.type
_entity_poly.pdbx_seq_one_letter_code
_entity_poly.pdbx_strand_id
1 'polypeptide(L)'
;TGGDTLVDGVLIRQDCIGSIGTATNMGGMGLNLMNRTFTHETGHYFNLYHPFQSLYAALGIDGCGMPPIITAGDEVDDTPSEASAAQNTSTSCFVPGTRNTCTTTNDEPDMVENYMDYQFGYCTNIFTAGQYTRIDATLNSDRRYLWSKENLVYTGVLDTSSLVLCKPIADFYADKKMLCAGSAVNFVDYSYSGTAQNWNWTFNGGTPATSNVQNPTITYNTPGIYEAKLTVSNSYGADSLIRLSYIKVLDPSQSTATPFVEGLETANLTNDWFIKNDSDTSSTWEIANNAFFSGAKSLKLINFSGNPAGSEDEIITPAYNLTSLPVGITNIKFKLAYSGKKVAAGLLTTADTIYDNLKIYISTNCGATWTQKYSKTGIDLTTTLPTDVDFIPATSAEWREETFMLPTSFQQQSNLRLKFVFHSNGGNNIYIDDINITSPNVGVDEISSSIVDFQIIPNPLTETSQISFNISQKSTTKIEIFDILGKKIFEIPENTLNSGNYKYSISKKEFKSNGIYFVRFTSNNISVNKKIVVE
;
A
#
# COMPACT_ATOMS: atom_id res chain seq x y z
N THR A 1 -31.11 3.58 -31.89
CA THR A 1 -31.21 4.20 -30.55
C THR A 1 -32.33 5.22 -30.60
N GLY A 2 -33.33 5.09 -29.74
CA GLY A 2 -34.57 5.89 -29.77
C GLY A 2 -35.40 5.53 -28.56
N GLY A 3 -34.80 5.73 -27.37
CA GLY A 3 -35.48 5.57 -26.10
C GLY A 3 -36.30 6.80 -25.74
N ASP A 4 -37.19 6.66 -24.77
CA ASP A 4 -37.95 7.78 -24.23
C ASP A 4 -36.98 8.85 -23.68
N THR A 5 -37.13 10.09 -24.18
CA THR A 5 -36.30 11.24 -23.79
C THR A 5 -36.37 11.54 -22.29
N LEU A 6 -37.39 11.06 -21.59
CA LEU A 6 -37.54 11.22 -20.13
C LEU A 6 -36.70 10.23 -19.32
N VAL A 7 -36.15 9.19 -19.96
CA VAL A 7 -35.31 8.17 -19.31
C VAL A 7 -33.94 8.01 -19.97
N ASP A 8 -33.60 8.87 -20.94
CA ASP A 8 -32.26 8.90 -21.55
C ASP A 8 -31.22 9.32 -20.50
N GLY A 9 -30.18 8.50 -20.36
CA GLY A 9 -29.16 8.68 -19.35
C GLY A 9 -28.52 7.37 -18.96
N VAL A 10 -27.66 7.46 -17.96
CA VAL A 10 -26.98 6.31 -17.36
C VAL A 10 -27.45 6.21 -15.91
N LEU A 11 -28.02 5.07 -15.54
CA LEU A 11 -28.38 4.77 -14.16
C LEU A 11 -27.28 3.88 -13.56
N ILE A 12 -26.54 4.42 -12.61
CA ILE A 12 -25.52 3.66 -11.88
C ILE A 12 -26.00 3.38 -10.47
N ARG A 13 -25.72 2.17 -9.99
CA ARG A 13 -25.88 1.83 -8.57
C ARG A 13 -24.92 2.69 -7.74
N GLN A 14 -25.41 3.31 -6.66
CA GLN A 14 -24.66 4.32 -5.89
C GLN A 14 -23.27 3.86 -5.37
N ASP A 15 -23.08 2.55 -5.26
CA ASP A 15 -21.86 1.89 -4.80
C ASP A 15 -20.86 1.57 -5.93
N CYS A 16 -21.20 1.91 -7.18
CA CYS A 16 -20.39 1.71 -8.40
C CYS A 16 -19.99 3.01 -9.10
N ILE A 17 -20.20 4.18 -8.47
CA ILE A 17 -19.94 5.50 -9.07
C ILE A 17 -18.85 6.28 -8.31
N GLY A 18 -17.82 6.70 -9.05
CA GLY A 18 -16.71 7.49 -8.53
C GLY A 18 -15.57 6.67 -7.92
N SER A 19 -14.53 7.37 -7.48
CA SER A 19 -13.33 6.79 -6.84
C SER A 19 -13.07 7.37 -5.44
N ILE A 20 -14.02 8.12 -4.87
CA ILE A 20 -13.90 8.83 -3.58
C ILE A 20 -15.20 8.74 -2.75
N GLY A 21 -15.08 8.76 -1.42
CA GLY A 21 -16.17 9.11 -0.49
C GLY A 21 -17.20 8.01 -0.18
N THR A 22 -18.13 7.74 -1.10
CA THR A 22 -19.36 6.94 -0.81
C THR A 22 -19.45 5.60 -1.52
N ALA A 23 -18.67 5.38 -2.58
CA ALA A 23 -18.60 4.09 -3.24
C ALA A 23 -17.68 3.19 -2.40
N THR A 24 -18.27 2.39 -1.51
CA THR A 24 -17.52 1.54 -0.58
C THR A 24 -17.35 0.12 -1.10
N ASN A 25 -18.28 -0.36 -1.94
CA ASN A 25 -18.33 -1.76 -2.31
C ASN A 25 -19.36 -2.04 -3.43
N MET A 26 -18.96 -2.57 -4.61
CA MET A 26 -19.91 -3.09 -5.61
C MET A 26 -20.41 -4.48 -5.20
N GLY A 27 -21.49 -4.56 -4.43
CA GLY A 27 -22.20 -5.83 -4.17
C GLY A 27 -21.39 -6.86 -3.37
N GLY A 28 -20.41 -6.43 -2.59
CA GLY A 28 -19.48 -7.26 -1.82
C GLY A 28 -18.00 -7.13 -2.22
N MET A 29 -17.70 -6.66 -3.45
CA MET A 29 -16.36 -6.44 -3.99
C MET A 29 -15.83 -5.00 -3.83
N GLY A 30 -14.57 -4.86 -3.36
CA GLY A 30 -13.93 -3.55 -3.12
C GLY A 30 -13.85 -2.63 -4.34
N LEU A 31 -13.94 -1.31 -4.11
CA LEU A 31 -14.04 -0.24 -5.13
C LEU A 31 -13.00 -0.35 -6.27
N ASN A 32 -11.76 -0.67 -5.94
CA ASN A 32 -10.66 -0.81 -6.91
C ASN A 32 -10.81 -2.02 -7.84
N LEU A 33 -11.69 -2.97 -7.51
CA LEU A 33 -11.97 -4.12 -8.37
C LEU A 33 -12.91 -3.79 -9.54
N MET A 34 -13.72 -2.72 -9.45
CA MET A 34 -14.86 -2.47 -10.36
C MET A 34 -14.99 -1.02 -10.86
N ASN A 35 -13.96 -0.18 -10.73
CA ASN A 35 -13.99 1.28 -10.95
C ASN A 35 -14.23 1.77 -12.40
N ARG A 36 -14.79 0.95 -13.29
CA ARG A 36 -15.07 1.29 -14.70
C ARG A 36 -16.51 1.09 -15.13
N THR A 37 -17.43 0.71 -14.23
CA THR A 37 -18.86 0.59 -14.57
C THR A 37 -19.42 1.87 -15.18
N PHE A 38 -19.11 3.04 -14.61
CA PHE A 38 -19.56 4.30 -15.21
C PHE A 38 -18.96 4.54 -16.61
N THR A 39 -17.68 4.22 -16.82
CA THR A 39 -17.03 4.30 -18.14
C THR A 39 -17.71 3.40 -19.16
N HIS A 40 -17.98 2.14 -18.78
CA HIS A 40 -18.66 1.14 -19.59
C HIS A 40 -20.08 1.58 -19.99
N GLU A 41 -20.91 1.95 -19.02
CA GLU A 41 -22.29 2.37 -19.27
C GLU A 41 -22.36 3.68 -20.07
N THR A 42 -21.36 4.56 -19.89
CA THR A 42 -21.22 5.77 -20.72
C THR A 42 -20.88 5.42 -22.18
N GLY A 43 -20.15 4.33 -22.41
CA GLY A 43 -19.94 3.78 -23.75
C GLY A 43 -21.27 3.44 -24.45
N HIS A 44 -22.19 2.75 -23.75
CA HIS A 44 -23.53 2.49 -24.27
C HIS A 44 -24.35 3.76 -24.52
N TYR A 45 -24.25 4.73 -23.61
CA TYR A 45 -24.87 6.05 -23.80
C TYR A 45 -24.41 6.70 -25.11
N PHE A 46 -23.14 6.51 -25.49
CA PHE A 46 -22.56 6.94 -26.76
C PHE A 46 -22.53 5.86 -27.85
N ASN A 47 -23.52 4.96 -27.84
CA ASN A 47 -23.82 4.01 -28.92
C ASN A 47 -22.78 2.91 -29.15
N LEU A 48 -21.97 2.55 -28.15
CA LEU A 48 -21.15 1.34 -28.20
C LEU A 48 -21.96 0.12 -27.77
N TYR A 49 -21.73 -1.03 -28.42
CA TYR A 49 -22.24 -2.32 -27.97
C TYR A 49 -21.15 -3.07 -27.19
N HIS A 50 -21.53 -4.18 -26.55
CA HIS A 50 -20.53 -5.10 -26.02
C HIS A 50 -19.84 -5.84 -27.18
N PRO A 51 -18.52 -6.14 -27.11
CA PRO A 51 -17.79 -6.91 -28.12
C PRO A 51 -18.39 -8.30 -28.40
N PHE A 52 -19.07 -8.86 -27.40
CA PHE A 52 -19.75 -10.16 -27.47
C PHE A 52 -21.24 -10.07 -27.85
N GLN A 53 -21.74 -8.88 -28.21
CA GLN A 53 -23.10 -8.67 -28.69
C GLN A 53 -23.10 -8.39 -30.19
N SER A 54 -24.14 -8.88 -30.87
CA SER A 54 -24.46 -8.49 -32.24
C SER A 54 -25.83 -7.82 -32.29
N LEU A 55 -26.10 -7.03 -33.34
CA LEU A 55 -27.44 -6.52 -33.65
C LEU A 55 -28.48 -7.64 -33.84
N TYR A 56 -28.02 -8.89 -33.97
CA TYR A 56 -28.81 -10.09 -34.17
C TYR A 56 -28.91 -10.96 -32.90
N ALA A 57 -28.51 -10.46 -31.73
CA ALA A 57 -28.66 -11.17 -30.45
C ALA A 57 -30.10 -11.63 -30.18
N ALA A 58 -31.10 -10.88 -30.66
CA ALA A 58 -32.52 -11.26 -30.58
C ALA A 58 -32.87 -12.54 -31.37
N LEU A 59 -32.01 -12.95 -32.31
CA LEU A 59 -32.11 -14.18 -33.10
C LEU A 59 -31.26 -15.33 -32.52
N GLY A 60 -30.65 -15.14 -31.34
CA GLY A 60 -29.79 -16.13 -30.69
C GLY A 60 -28.39 -16.23 -31.28
N ILE A 61 -27.93 -15.19 -31.98
CA ILE A 61 -26.59 -15.13 -32.58
C ILE A 61 -25.69 -14.32 -31.64
N ASP A 62 -24.57 -14.93 -31.22
CA ASP A 62 -23.57 -14.28 -30.37
C ASP A 62 -22.73 -13.26 -31.15
N GLY A 63 -21.73 -12.67 -30.48
CA GLY A 63 -20.82 -11.72 -31.13
C GLY A 63 -19.92 -12.34 -32.21
N CYS A 64 -19.81 -13.67 -32.32
CA CYS A 64 -19.06 -14.28 -33.43
C CYS A 64 -19.82 -14.24 -34.76
N GLY A 65 -21.09 -13.84 -34.76
CA GLY A 65 -21.92 -13.77 -35.95
C GLY A 65 -22.15 -15.14 -36.61
N MET A 66 -22.51 -15.12 -37.90
CA MET A 66 -22.59 -16.33 -38.73
C MET A 66 -21.94 -16.07 -40.10
N PRO A 67 -20.61 -15.95 -40.18
CA PRO A 67 -19.94 -15.64 -41.44
C PRO A 67 -20.16 -16.74 -42.49
N PRO A 68 -20.35 -16.39 -43.78
CA PRO A 68 -20.33 -15.05 -44.37
C PRO A 68 -21.69 -14.33 -44.36
N ILE A 69 -22.71 -14.89 -43.71
CA ILE A 69 -24.12 -14.46 -43.84
C ILE A 69 -24.40 -13.26 -42.93
N ILE A 70 -23.82 -13.23 -41.73
CA ILE A 70 -24.04 -12.20 -40.71
C ILE A 70 -22.69 -11.75 -40.17
N THR A 71 -22.46 -10.43 -40.19
CA THR A 71 -21.25 -9.78 -39.67
C THR A 71 -21.09 -10.08 -38.18
N ALA A 72 -19.86 -10.37 -37.77
CA ALA A 72 -19.48 -10.58 -36.39
C ALA A 72 -19.14 -9.24 -35.70
N GLY A 73 -19.26 -9.20 -34.37
CA GLY A 73 -18.78 -8.11 -33.53
C GLY A 73 -19.82 -7.05 -33.17
N ASP A 74 -19.32 -5.98 -32.55
CA ASP A 74 -20.03 -4.84 -31.95
C ASP A 74 -20.25 -3.66 -32.92
N GLU A 75 -20.22 -3.92 -34.23
CA GLU A 75 -20.28 -2.90 -35.30
C GLU A 75 -19.09 -1.94 -35.28
N VAL A 76 -17.94 -2.43 -34.82
CA VAL A 76 -16.66 -1.74 -34.84
C VAL A 76 -15.59 -2.70 -35.37
N ASP A 77 -14.87 -2.30 -36.43
CA ASP A 77 -13.98 -3.21 -37.16
C ASP A 77 -12.68 -3.55 -36.42
N ASP A 78 -12.24 -2.70 -35.49
CA ASP A 78 -10.97 -2.86 -34.75
C ASP A 78 -11.15 -3.43 -33.34
N THR A 79 -12.35 -3.91 -33.02
CA THR A 79 -12.68 -4.74 -31.86
C THR A 79 -12.88 -6.18 -32.34
N PRO A 80 -11.98 -7.11 -31.97
CA PRO A 80 -12.15 -8.53 -32.26
C PRO A 80 -13.51 -9.03 -31.77
N SER A 81 -14.11 -9.93 -32.54
CA SER A 81 -15.42 -10.47 -32.21
C SER A 81 -15.31 -11.48 -31.07
N GLU A 82 -16.31 -11.53 -30.20
CA GLU A 82 -16.28 -12.43 -29.04
C GLU A 82 -17.58 -13.22 -28.92
N ALA A 83 -17.50 -14.49 -28.52
CA ALA A 83 -18.71 -15.30 -28.30
C ALA A 83 -19.39 -14.97 -26.96
N SER A 84 -18.60 -14.47 -26.01
CA SER A 84 -19.01 -14.25 -24.63
C SER A 84 -18.13 -13.21 -23.97
N ALA A 85 -18.63 -12.59 -22.91
CA ALA A 85 -17.87 -11.64 -22.11
C ALA A 85 -16.72 -12.29 -21.34
N ALA A 86 -15.62 -11.57 -21.15
CA ALA A 86 -14.49 -11.95 -20.29
C ALA A 86 -14.84 -11.81 -18.80
N GLN A 87 -15.84 -12.57 -18.37
CA GLN A 87 -16.20 -12.72 -16.96
C GLN A 87 -15.36 -13.86 -16.38
N ASN A 88 -14.39 -13.52 -15.53
CA ASN A 88 -13.80 -14.51 -14.65
C ASN A 88 -14.22 -14.29 -13.19
N THR A 89 -13.93 -15.31 -12.43
CA THR A 89 -14.31 -15.44 -11.03
C THR A 89 -13.14 -15.15 -10.09
N SER A 90 -11.98 -14.75 -10.63
CA SER A 90 -10.82 -14.34 -9.84
C SER A 90 -10.75 -12.81 -9.79
N THR A 91 -10.23 -12.22 -8.73
CA THR A 91 -9.80 -10.81 -8.76
C THR A 91 -8.47 -10.68 -9.51
N SER A 92 -8.29 -11.44 -10.61
CA SER A 92 -7.12 -11.40 -11.47
C SER A 92 -7.54 -11.15 -12.90
N CYS A 93 -6.80 -10.30 -13.61
CA CYS A 93 -7.06 -10.04 -15.02
C CYS A 93 -6.76 -11.28 -15.88
N PHE A 94 -7.57 -11.54 -16.91
CA PHE A 94 -7.10 -12.30 -18.05
C PHE A 94 -5.91 -11.57 -18.66
N VAL A 95 -4.89 -12.34 -19.04
CA VAL A 95 -3.72 -11.79 -19.73
C VAL A 95 -4.15 -11.49 -21.18
N PRO A 96 -3.95 -10.27 -21.69
CA PRO A 96 -4.26 -9.94 -23.08
C PRO A 96 -3.66 -10.95 -24.07
N GLY A 97 -4.42 -11.34 -25.08
CA GLY A 97 -4.00 -12.33 -26.07
C GLY A 97 -4.13 -13.80 -25.66
N THR A 98 -4.58 -14.11 -24.44
CA THR A 98 -4.70 -15.51 -23.96
C THR A 98 -6.10 -16.12 -24.13
N ARG A 99 -7.09 -15.28 -24.44
CA ARG A 99 -8.48 -15.69 -24.62
C ARG A 99 -8.87 -15.47 -26.07
N ASN A 100 -9.52 -16.47 -26.67
CA ASN A 100 -10.11 -16.36 -28.01
C ASN A 100 -11.37 -17.25 -28.02
N THR A 101 -12.54 -16.63 -28.06
CA THR A 101 -13.83 -17.33 -27.99
C THR A 101 -14.47 -17.58 -29.36
N CYS A 102 -14.13 -16.78 -30.38
CA CYS A 102 -14.58 -17.00 -31.75
C CYS A 102 -13.57 -17.86 -32.52
N THR A 103 -13.87 -19.15 -32.64
CA THR A 103 -12.93 -20.14 -33.24
C THR A 103 -13.11 -20.38 -34.73
N THR A 104 -14.11 -19.74 -35.36
CA THR A 104 -14.57 -20.06 -36.72
C THR A 104 -14.07 -19.08 -37.80
N THR A 105 -13.30 -18.06 -37.43
CA THR A 105 -12.80 -16.99 -38.30
C THR A 105 -11.30 -16.77 -38.16
N ASN A 106 -10.72 -15.97 -39.07
CA ASN A 106 -9.35 -15.50 -38.99
C ASN A 106 -9.26 -14.36 -37.95
N ASP A 107 -9.69 -14.68 -36.73
CA ASP A 107 -9.96 -13.71 -35.67
C ASP A 107 -8.75 -13.50 -34.77
N GLU A 108 -8.59 -12.26 -34.31
CA GLU A 108 -7.62 -11.91 -33.30
C GLU A 108 -8.12 -12.38 -31.93
N PRO A 109 -7.25 -12.50 -30.91
CA PRO A 109 -7.70 -12.81 -29.56
C PRO A 109 -8.73 -11.80 -29.03
N ASP A 110 -9.62 -12.26 -28.14
CA ASP A 110 -10.59 -11.43 -27.43
C ASP A 110 -9.89 -10.23 -26.76
N MET A 111 -10.49 -9.05 -26.88
CA MET A 111 -9.92 -7.81 -26.37
C MET A 111 -10.40 -7.55 -24.93
N VAL A 112 -9.94 -8.40 -24.02
CA VAL A 112 -10.37 -8.45 -22.60
C VAL A 112 -10.07 -7.16 -21.81
N GLU A 113 -9.17 -6.31 -22.31
CA GLU A 113 -8.86 -4.98 -21.76
C GLU A 113 -9.87 -3.88 -22.17
N ASN A 114 -10.79 -4.18 -23.09
CA ASN A 114 -11.77 -3.21 -23.60
C ASN A 114 -12.78 -2.83 -22.51
N TYR A 115 -13.10 -1.54 -22.39
CA TYR A 115 -14.09 -1.09 -21.41
C TYR A 115 -15.50 -1.62 -21.67
N MET A 116 -15.83 -2.02 -22.90
CA MET A 116 -17.13 -2.58 -23.27
C MET A 116 -17.23 -4.08 -23.01
N ASP A 117 -16.18 -4.73 -22.50
CA ASP A 117 -16.25 -6.09 -21.96
C ASP A 117 -16.66 -6.06 -20.47
N TYR A 118 -16.96 -7.22 -19.88
CA TYR A 118 -17.29 -7.41 -18.47
C TYR A 118 -16.11 -7.89 -17.62
N GLN A 119 -14.89 -7.60 -18.04
CA GLN A 119 -13.72 -7.82 -17.18
C GLN A 119 -13.68 -6.78 -16.03
N PHE A 120 -13.02 -7.13 -14.92
CA PHE A 120 -12.86 -6.26 -13.75
C PHE A 120 -12.26 -4.88 -14.10
N GLY A 121 -12.72 -3.83 -13.42
CA GLY A 121 -12.44 -2.44 -13.80
C GLY A 121 -10.95 -2.04 -13.77
N TYR A 122 -10.12 -2.64 -12.91
CA TYR A 122 -8.67 -2.38 -12.91
C TYR A 122 -7.92 -3.10 -14.04
N CYS A 123 -8.57 -4.05 -14.71
CA CYS A 123 -8.01 -4.77 -15.86
C CYS A 123 -8.36 -4.09 -17.19
N THR A 124 -9.46 -3.35 -17.24
CA THR A 124 -9.89 -2.64 -18.44
C THR A 124 -9.21 -1.27 -18.53
N ASN A 125 -8.71 -0.94 -19.72
CA ASN A 125 -7.90 0.25 -19.92
C ASN A 125 -8.00 0.88 -21.32
N ILE A 126 -8.84 0.35 -22.22
CA ILE A 126 -8.86 0.80 -23.61
C ILE A 126 -10.26 0.92 -24.21
N PHE A 127 -10.43 1.95 -25.05
CA PHE A 127 -11.36 1.98 -26.18
C PHE A 127 -10.55 1.96 -27.46
N THR A 128 -11.07 1.33 -28.51
CA THR A 128 -10.40 1.31 -29.82
C THR A 128 -10.62 2.61 -30.60
N ALA A 129 -9.88 2.79 -31.70
CA ALA A 129 -10.04 3.97 -32.55
C ALA A 129 -11.39 3.94 -33.29
N GLY A 130 -11.88 2.75 -33.65
CA GLY A 130 -13.21 2.56 -34.21
C GLY A 130 -14.32 2.88 -33.21
N GLN A 131 -14.18 2.47 -31.95
CA GLN A 131 -15.12 2.84 -30.89
C GLN A 131 -15.14 4.36 -30.68
N TYR A 132 -13.99 5.03 -30.68
CA TYR A 132 -13.93 6.50 -30.65
C TYR A 132 -14.66 7.14 -31.84
N THR A 133 -14.45 6.63 -33.05
CA THR A 133 -15.11 7.13 -34.26
C THR A 133 -16.63 7.01 -34.15
N ARG A 134 -17.13 5.92 -33.57
CA ARG A 134 -18.56 5.71 -33.33
C ARG A 134 -19.12 6.66 -32.28
N ILE A 135 -18.40 6.90 -31.18
CA ILE A 135 -18.75 7.90 -30.16
C ILE A 135 -18.82 9.30 -30.80
N ASP A 136 -17.82 9.68 -31.58
CA ASP A 136 -17.76 10.98 -32.27
C ASP A 136 -18.93 11.14 -33.25
N ALA A 137 -19.27 10.09 -34.01
CA ALA A 137 -20.44 10.09 -34.88
C ALA A 137 -21.73 10.37 -34.07
N THR A 138 -21.94 9.67 -32.95
CA THR A 138 -23.11 9.88 -32.06
C THR A 138 -23.14 11.26 -31.41
N LEU A 139 -21.98 11.82 -31.03
CA LEU A 139 -21.86 13.19 -30.53
C LEU A 139 -22.22 14.23 -31.61
N ASN A 140 -21.90 13.96 -32.87
CA ASN A 140 -22.19 14.87 -33.98
C ASN A 140 -23.62 14.70 -34.54
N SER A 141 -24.24 13.52 -34.37
CA SER A 141 -25.63 13.25 -34.76
C SER A 141 -26.60 13.48 -33.59
N ASP A 142 -26.83 12.42 -32.81
CA ASP A 142 -27.96 12.29 -31.88
C ASP A 142 -27.76 13.11 -30.60
N ARG A 143 -26.51 13.41 -30.25
CA ARG A 143 -26.13 14.08 -29.00
C ARG A 143 -25.45 15.43 -29.18
N ARG A 144 -25.60 16.07 -30.35
CA ARG A 144 -24.98 17.38 -30.65
C ARG A 144 -25.28 18.46 -29.62
N TYR A 145 -26.50 18.45 -29.04
CA TYR A 145 -26.88 19.44 -28.04
C TYR A 145 -26.05 19.36 -26.75
N LEU A 146 -25.42 18.24 -26.41
CA LEU A 146 -24.59 18.14 -25.20
C LEU A 146 -23.37 19.08 -25.21
N TRP A 147 -22.83 19.38 -26.39
CA TRP A 147 -21.58 20.15 -26.53
C TRP A 147 -21.65 21.29 -27.54
N SER A 148 -22.76 21.42 -28.28
CA SER A 148 -22.94 22.54 -29.21
C SER A 148 -22.74 23.87 -28.49
N LYS A 149 -21.97 24.77 -29.11
CA LYS A 149 -21.68 26.10 -28.56
C LYS A 149 -22.97 26.82 -28.17
N GLU A 150 -24.02 26.71 -28.98
CA GLU A 150 -25.32 27.32 -28.71
C GLU A 150 -25.92 26.80 -27.40
N ASN A 151 -25.92 25.49 -27.17
CA ASN A 151 -26.48 24.92 -25.95
C ASN A 151 -25.59 25.15 -24.72
N LEU A 152 -24.27 25.14 -24.88
CA LEU A 152 -23.35 25.45 -23.77
C LEU A 152 -23.52 26.92 -23.31
N VAL A 153 -23.79 27.85 -24.22
CA VAL A 153 -24.14 29.24 -23.88
C VAL A 153 -25.52 29.30 -23.23
N TYR A 154 -26.53 28.63 -23.79
CA TYR A 154 -27.89 28.63 -23.25
C TYR A 154 -27.97 28.07 -21.82
N THR A 155 -27.18 27.04 -21.53
CA THR A 155 -27.12 26.37 -20.21
C THR A 155 -26.13 27.02 -19.24
N GLY A 156 -25.39 28.04 -19.67
CA GLY A 156 -24.41 28.75 -18.84
C GLY A 156 -23.13 27.95 -18.56
N VAL A 157 -22.92 26.80 -19.20
CA VAL A 157 -21.68 26.00 -19.09
C VAL A 157 -20.52 26.72 -19.79
N LEU A 158 -20.78 27.27 -20.98
CA LEU A 158 -19.85 28.17 -21.67
C LEU A 158 -20.28 29.60 -21.38
N ASP A 159 -19.94 30.08 -20.20
CA ASP A 159 -20.11 31.50 -19.86
C ASP A 159 -19.10 32.31 -20.67
N THR A 160 -19.60 32.99 -21.70
CA THR A 160 -18.79 33.94 -22.50
C THR A 160 -18.68 35.30 -21.81
N SER A 161 -19.31 35.47 -20.65
CA SER A 161 -19.13 36.60 -19.76
C SER A 161 -18.24 36.19 -18.57
N SER A 162 -17.17 36.93 -18.32
CA SER A 162 -16.09 36.53 -17.41
C SER A 162 -16.41 36.68 -15.92
N LEU A 163 -17.66 36.50 -15.47
CA LEU A 163 -18.05 36.81 -14.10
C LEU A 163 -18.96 35.73 -13.50
N VAL A 164 -18.34 34.76 -12.83
CA VAL A 164 -19.03 33.93 -11.83
C VAL A 164 -19.57 34.86 -10.73
N LEU A 165 -20.89 35.10 -10.72
CA LEU A 165 -21.58 36.02 -9.80
C LEU A 165 -21.82 35.40 -8.40
N CYS A 166 -20.79 34.83 -7.78
CA CYS A 166 -20.90 34.32 -6.40
C CYS A 166 -19.63 34.56 -5.60
N LYS A 167 -19.77 34.54 -4.26
CA LYS A 167 -18.62 34.61 -3.35
C LYS A 167 -17.78 33.33 -3.45
N PRO A 168 -16.45 33.40 -3.25
CA PRO A 168 -15.63 32.20 -3.13
C PRO A 168 -16.01 31.43 -1.84
N ILE A 169 -15.75 30.12 -1.82
CA ILE A 169 -15.82 29.28 -0.61
C ILE A 169 -14.39 28.95 -0.19
N ALA A 170 -14.06 29.16 1.08
CA ALA A 170 -12.71 29.00 1.59
C ALA A 170 -12.35 27.51 1.72
N ASP A 171 -11.28 27.07 1.05
CA ASP A 171 -10.66 25.78 1.33
C ASP A 171 -9.15 25.86 1.10
N PHE A 172 -8.39 25.04 1.82
CA PHE A 172 -6.95 24.97 1.69
C PHE A 172 -6.38 23.68 2.28
N TYR A 173 -5.16 23.36 1.84
CA TYR A 173 -4.33 22.34 2.48
C TYR A 173 -2.89 22.81 2.68
N ALA A 174 -2.14 22.09 3.52
CA ALA A 174 -0.71 22.23 3.70
C ALA A 174 0.02 21.01 3.11
N ASP A 175 1.17 21.22 2.49
CA ASP A 175 2.00 20.15 1.93
C ASP A 175 2.56 19.21 3.02
N LYS A 176 2.71 19.71 4.25
CA LYS A 176 3.18 18.98 5.42
C LYS A 176 2.38 19.40 6.65
N LYS A 177 1.86 18.41 7.39
CA LYS A 177 1.16 18.64 8.67
C LYS A 177 2.08 18.45 9.89
N MET A 178 3.28 17.94 9.67
CA MET A 178 4.28 17.70 10.72
C MET A 178 5.68 18.08 10.22
N LEU A 179 6.42 18.84 11.02
CA LEU A 179 7.77 19.33 10.68
C LEU A 179 8.64 19.56 11.92
N CYS A 180 9.96 19.66 11.75
CA CYS A 180 10.85 20.16 12.81
C CYS A 180 10.65 21.67 13.02
N ALA A 181 10.86 22.13 14.25
CA ALA A 181 11.09 23.54 14.54
C ALA A 181 12.17 24.14 13.61
N GLY A 182 11.89 25.33 13.08
CA GLY A 182 12.72 26.05 12.12
C GLY A 182 12.47 25.67 10.65
N SER A 183 11.61 24.68 10.37
CA SER A 183 11.25 24.30 9.00
C SER A 183 10.06 25.10 8.47
N ALA A 184 9.96 25.15 7.15
CA ALA A 184 8.86 25.80 6.43
C ALA A 184 7.82 24.79 5.94
N VAL A 185 6.57 25.24 5.88
CA VAL A 185 5.41 24.55 5.31
C VAL A 185 4.79 25.42 4.22
N ASN A 186 4.34 24.82 3.13
CA ASN A 186 3.64 25.52 2.06
C ASN A 186 2.14 25.29 2.22
N PHE A 187 1.39 26.39 2.23
CA PHE A 187 -0.07 26.35 2.18
C PHE A 187 -0.53 26.59 0.74
N VAL A 188 -1.52 25.82 0.31
CA VAL A 188 -2.11 25.89 -1.02
C VAL A 188 -3.58 26.22 -0.89
N ASP A 189 -3.98 27.31 -1.55
CA ASP A 189 -5.37 27.68 -1.75
C ASP A 189 -6.09 26.63 -2.60
N TYR A 190 -7.21 26.14 -2.08
CA TYR A 190 -8.08 25.18 -2.74
C TYR A 190 -9.53 25.69 -2.79
N SER A 191 -9.71 27.00 -2.65
CA SER A 191 -11.01 27.66 -2.73
C SER A 191 -11.73 27.41 -4.05
N TYR A 192 -13.05 27.30 -3.96
CA TYR A 192 -13.91 26.94 -5.09
C TYR A 192 -15.17 27.82 -5.16
N SER A 193 -16.03 27.57 -6.16
CA SER A 193 -17.20 28.38 -6.49
C SER A 193 -16.82 29.72 -7.13
N GLY A 194 -16.93 30.84 -6.43
CA GLY A 194 -16.54 32.15 -6.96
C GLY A 194 -15.02 32.31 -7.10
N THR A 195 -14.57 33.09 -8.09
CA THR A 195 -13.14 33.43 -8.23
C THR A 195 -12.70 34.32 -7.05
N ALA A 196 -11.75 33.83 -6.25
CA ALA A 196 -11.12 34.62 -5.19
C ALA A 196 -10.25 35.74 -5.77
N GLN A 197 -10.36 36.94 -5.23
CA GLN A 197 -9.58 38.12 -5.62
C GLN A 197 -8.64 38.58 -4.50
N ASN A 198 -8.96 38.24 -3.25
CA ASN A 198 -8.15 38.58 -2.08
C ASN A 198 -8.03 37.36 -1.17
N TRP A 199 -6.85 37.18 -0.57
CA TRP A 199 -6.54 36.19 0.44
C TRP A 199 -6.11 36.89 1.72
N ASN A 200 -6.55 36.38 2.86
CA ASN A 200 -6.10 36.82 4.16
C ASN A 200 -5.85 35.58 5.03
N TRP A 201 -4.57 35.28 5.21
CA TRP A 201 -4.09 34.17 6.01
C TRP A 201 -3.69 34.63 7.40
N THR A 202 -3.93 33.77 8.39
CA THR A 202 -3.46 33.91 9.76
C THR A 202 -2.85 32.60 10.23
N PHE A 203 -1.60 32.68 10.73
CA PHE A 203 -0.79 31.56 11.19
C PHE A 203 -0.30 31.85 12.60
N ASN A 204 -1.02 31.37 13.61
CA ASN A 204 -0.58 31.56 15.00
C ASN A 204 0.76 30.86 15.22
N GLY A 205 1.76 31.59 15.71
CA GLY A 205 3.13 31.07 15.89
C GLY A 205 3.95 30.89 14.61
N GLY A 206 3.37 31.17 13.44
CA GLY A 206 4.06 31.15 12.16
C GLY A 206 4.81 32.45 11.89
N THR A 207 5.86 32.37 11.07
CA THR A 207 6.62 33.53 10.56
C THR A 207 6.63 33.47 9.01
N PRO A 208 5.99 34.43 8.32
CA PRO A 208 5.18 35.53 8.88
C PRO A 208 3.88 35.02 9.55
N ALA A 209 3.32 35.81 10.47
CA ALA A 209 2.07 35.46 11.18
C ALA A 209 0.80 35.69 10.34
N THR A 210 0.89 36.49 9.27
CA THR A 210 -0.17 36.74 8.31
C THR A 210 0.38 36.79 6.89
N SER A 211 -0.49 36.56 5.89
CA SER A 211 -0.12 36.71 4.48
C SER A 211 -1.33 37.03 3.62
N ASN A 212 -1.11 37.77 2.52
CA ASN A 212 -2.12 38.03 1.49
C ASN A 212 -1.77 37.35 0.15
N VAL A 213 -0.71 36.55 0.12
CA VAL A 213 -0.33 35.74 -1.05
C VAL A 213 -1.25 34.52 -1.12
N GLN A 214 -1.68 34.13 -2.32
CA GLN A 214 -2.56 32.98 -2.53
C GLN A 214 -1.99 31.69 -1.90
N ASN A 215 -0.74 31.36 -2.19
CA ASN A 215 -0.06 30.17 -1.68
C ASN A 215 1.18 30.56 -0.86
N PRO A 216 1.04 30.87 0.45
CA PRO A 216 2.16 31.35 1.26
C PRO A 216 3.03 30.20 1.81
N THR A 217 4.31 30.49 2.00
CA THR A 217 5.25 29.64 2.73
C THR A 217 5.47 30.20 4.14
N ILE A 218 5.27 29.38 5.16
CA ILE A 218 5.31 29.80 6.57
C ILE A 218 6.33 28.97 7.33
N THR A 219 7.18 29.63 8.13
CA THR A 219 8.16 28.97 8.99
C THR A 219 7.65 28.93 10.42
N TYR A 220 7.74 27.77 11.07
CA TYR A 220 7.43 27.63 12.49
C TYR A 220 8.70 27.33 13.29
N ASN A 221 9.14 28.29 14.09
CA ASN A 221 10.42 28.22 14.82
C ASN A 221 10.32 27.55 16.20
N THR A 222 9.11 27.43 16.74
CA THR A 222 8.88 26.92 18.10
C THR A 222 8.10 25.60 18.02
N PRO A 223 8.45 24.58 18.79
CA PRO A 223 7.65 23.36 18.91
C PRO A 223 6.24 23.67 19.45
N GLY A 224 5.23 23.00 18.91
CA GLY A 224 3.84 23.26 19.27
C GLY A 224 2.84 22.64 18.31
N ILE A 225 1.56 22.87 18.59
CA ILE A 225 0.45 22.54 17.70
C ILE A 225 -0.21 23.87 17.30
N TYR A 226 -0.36 24.11 16.00
CA TYR A 226 -0.80 25.38 15.46
C TYR A 226 -2.02 25.21 14.57
N GLU A 227 -2.93 26.18 14.66
CA GLU A 227 -4.03 26.35 13.71
C GLU A 227 -3.60 27.22 12.52
N ALA A 228 -4.33 27.07 11.41
CA ALA A 228 -4.23 27.95 10.26
C ALA A 228 -5.63 28.39 9.84
N LYS A 229 -5.77 29.65 9.40
CA LYS A 229 -7.04 30.19 8.91
C LYS A 229 -6.82 30.95 7.61
N LEU A 230 -7.70 30.69 6.65
CA LEU A 230 -7.80 31.41 5.38
C LEU A 230 -9.15 32.10 5.30
N THR A 231 -9.15 33.37 4.89
CA THR A 231 -10.33 34.10 4.43
C THR A 231 -10.12 34.52 2.98
N VAL A 232 -11.04 34.13 2.09
CA VAL A 232 -11.04 34.52 0.67
C VAL A 232 -12.20 35.44 0.37
N SER A 233 -12.02 36.39 -0.54
CA SER A 233 -13.10 37.30 -0.92
C SER A 233 -13.02 37.80 -2.36
N ASN A 234 -14.16 38.23 -2.88
CA ASN A 234 -14.32 38.99 -4.12
C ASN A 234 -15.43 40.05 -3.94
N SER A 235 -15.81 40.73 -5.02
CA SER A 235 -16.87 41.76 -5.00
C SER A 235 -18.26 41.26 -4.55
N TYR A 236 -18.49 39.94 -4.57
CA TYR A 236 -19.77 39.32 -4.21
C TYR A 236 -19.82 38.81 -2.76
N GLY A 237 -18.69 38.81 -2.05
CA GLY A 237 -18.63 38.46 -0.64
C GLY A 237 -17.34 37.78 -0.22
N ALA A 238 -17.36 37.21 0.98
CA ALA A 238 -16.22 36.53 1.58
C ALA A 238 -16.65 35.23 2.28
N ASP A 239 -15.68 34.35 2.46
CA ASP A 239 -15.82 33.10 3.21
C ASP A 239 -14.51 32.79 3.94
N SER A 240 -14.58 32.02 5.04
CA SER A 240 -13.40 31.71 5.84
C SER A 240 -13.42 30.29 6.39
N LEU A 241 -12.26 29.63 6.35
CA LEU A 241 -12.04 28.30 6.91
C LEU A 241 -10.92 28.37 7.96
N ILE A 242 -11.15 27.73 9.11
CA ILE A 242 -10.13 27.51 10.14
C ILE A 242 -9.89 26.00 10.30
N ARG A 243 -8.62 25.59 10.26
CA ARG A 243 -8.20 24.23 10.59
C ARG A 243 -7.49 24.27 11.95
N LEU A 244 -8.17 23.76 12.97
CA LEU A 244 -7.65 23.62 14.33
C LEU A 244 -6.62 22.49 14.39
N SER A 245 -5.61 22.62 15.24
CA SER A 245 -4.57 21.60 15.44
C SER A 245 -3.94 21.06 14.14
N TYR A 246 -3.75 21.94 13.16
CA TYR A 246 -3.47 21.54 11.79
C TYR A 246 -1.98 21.24 11.53
N ILE A 247 -1.09 21.99 12.17
CA ILE A 247 0.36 21.86 12.01
C ILE A 247 1.00 21.47 13.35
N LYS A 248 1.67 20.32 13.40
CA LYS A 248 2.49 19.88 14.54
C LYS A 248 3.96 20.16 14.28
N VAL A 249 4.57 20.95 15.16
CA VAL A 249 5.99 21.32 15.09
C VAL A 249 6.72 20.59 16.20
N LEU A 250 7.69 19.79 15.82
CA LEU A 250 8.45 18.90 16.70
C LEU A 250 9.71 19.59 17.22
N ASP A 251 10.06 19.32 18.48
CA ASP A 251 11.35 19.72 19.05
C ASP A 251 12.43 18.70 18.63
N PRO A 252 13.48 19.12 17.88
CA PRO A 252 14.56 18.22 17.49
C PRO A 252 15.42 17.75 18.67
N SER A 253 15.39 18.44 19.81
CA SER A 253 16.18 18.14 21.00
C SER A 253 15.47 17.22 22.00
N GLN A 254 14.13 17.13 21.94
CA GLN A 254 13.36 16.23 22.79
C GLN A 254 13.42 14.81 22.24
N SER A 255 13.91 13.89 23.07
CA SER A 255 14.10 12.49 22.71
C SER A 255 14.13 11.61 23.96
N THR A 256 13.63 10.39 23.82
CA THR A 256 13.69 9.37 24.87
C THR A 256 15.04 8.67 24.84
N ALA A 257 15.68 8.50 26.00
CA ALA A 257 16.97 7.83 26.10
C ALA A 257 16.87 6.34 25.74
N THR A 258 17.94 5.78 25.18
CA THR A 258 18.07 4.33 24.91
C THR A 258 19.02 3.63 25.90
N PRO A 259 18.89 2.29 26.12
CA PRO A 259 18.01 1.33 25.43
C PRO A 259 16.54 1.62 25.66
N PHE A 260 15.75 1.56 24.59
CA PHE A 260 14.31 1.82 24.65
C PHE A 260 13.58 0.48 24.58
N VAL A 261 12.65 0.28 25.51
CA VAL A 261 11.78 -0.89 25.57
C VAL A 261 10.36 -0.38 25.82
N GLU A 262 9.45 -0.67 24.89
CA GLU A 262 8.07 -0.18 24.93
C GLU A 262 7.09 -1.31 24.69
N GLY A 263 6.46 -1.77 25.76
CA GLY A 263 5.31 -2.68 25.73
C GLY A 263 3.96 -1.95 25.71
N LEU A 264 3.93 -0.63 25.48
CA LEU A 264 2.72 0.19 25.30
C LEU A 264 1.79 0.31 26.52
N GLU A 265 2.21 -0.20 27.68
CA GLU A 265 1.45 -0.19 28.94
C GLU A 265 1.04 1.21 29.41
N THR A 266 1.92 2.19 29.21
CA THR A 266 1.70 3.61 29.56
C THR A 266 1.55 4.50 28.34
N ALA A 267 1.61 3.92 27.14
CA ALA A 267 1.55 4.68 25.91
C ALA A 267 0.20 5.40 25.79
N ASN A 268 0.30 6.71 25.55
CA ASN A 268 -0.82 7.53 25.13
C ASN A 268 -0.47 8.07 23.75
N LEU A 269 -1.18 7.61 22.71
CA LEU A 269 -0.90 7.96 21.32
C LEU A 269 -1.15 9.45 20.99
N THR A 270 -1.55 10.25 22.00
CA THR A 270 -1.65 11.72 21.89
C THR A 270 -0.38 12.45 22.35
N ASN A 271 0.55 11.77 23.04
CA ASN A 271 1.82 12.33 23.51
C ASN A 271 2.96 11.91 22.57
N ASP A 272 3.30 12.78 21.60
CA ASP A 272 4.42 12.70 20.65
C ASP A 272 4.42 11.56 19.63
N TRP A 273 3.48 10.62 19.74
CA TRP A 273 3.08 9.77 18.63
C TRP A 273 2.28 10.56 17.61
N PHE A 274 2.44 10.22 16.34
CA PHE A 274 1.70 10.86 15.26
C PHE A 274 1.03 9.83 14.38
N ILE A 275 -0.30 9.91 14.31
CA ILE A 275 -1.12 9.05 13.47
C ILE A 275 -1.51 9.87 12.24
N LYS A 276 -1.23 9.34 11.05
CA LYS A 276 -1.67 9.90 9.78
C LYS A 276 -2.47 8.83 9.06
N ASN A 277 -3.74 9.14 8.86
CA ASN A 277 -4.64 8.33 8.05
C ASN A 277 -4.87 9.06 6.72
N ASP A 278 -4.80 8.33 5.60
CA ASP A 278 -5.04 8.88 4.27
C ASP A 278 -6.52 9.15 4.00
N SER A 279 -7.44 8.57 4.79
CA SER A 279 -8.87 8.88 4.72
C SER A 279 -9.46 9.25 6.08
N ASP A 280 -9.97 10.48 6.23
CA ASP A 280 -10.55 10.99 7.50
C ASP A 280 -11.80 10.20 7.98
N THR A 281 -12.19 9.12 7.29
CA THR A 281 -13.36 8.28 7.58
C THR A 281 -13.02 6.82 7.92
N SER A 282 -11.75 6.41 7.90
CA SER A 282 -11.35 5.01 8.16
C SER A 282 -10.72 4.79 9.54
N SER A 283 -10.56 3.52 9.93
CA SER A 283 -10.00 3.16 11.24
C SER A 283 -8.51 3.48 11.33
N THR A 284 -8.08 4.11 12.41
CA THR A 284 -6.66 4.45 12.61
C THR A 284 -5.96 3.49 13.56
N TRP A 285 -4.65 3.66 13.68
CA TRP A 285 -3.87 3.00 14.72
C TRP A 285 -4.40 3.37 16.12
N GLU A 286 -4.61 2.38 16.98
CA GLU A 286 -5.18 2.52 18.33
C GLU A 286 -4.48 1.59 19.33
N ILE A 287 -4.69 1.84 20.63
CA ILE A 287 -4.22 0.93 21.69
C ILE A 287 -5.29 -0.12 21.98
N ALA A 288 -4.93 -1.39 21.81
CA ALA A 288 -5.74 -2.53 22.23
C ALA A 288 -5.41 -2.91 23.69
N ASN A 289 -6.44 -3.27 24.47
CA ASN A 289 -6.29 -3.73 25.87
C ASN A 289 -6.65 -5.22 26.05
N ASN A 290 -6.88 -5.93 24.94
CA ASN A 290 -7.43 -7.30 24.92
C ASN A 290 -6.60 -8.28 24.09
N ALA A 291 -5.53 -7.81 23.47
CA ALA A 291 -4.64 -8.58 22.63
C ALA A 291 -3.25 -7.96 22.77
N PHE A 292 -2.28 -8.72 23.25
CA PHE A 292 -0.92 -8.28 23.54
C PHE A 292 0.02 -9.48 23.60
N PHE A 293 1.31 -9.27 23.36
CA PHE A 293 2.33 -10.29 23.55
C PHE A 293 2.84 -10.28 24.99
N SER A 294 3.15 -9.08 25.51
CA SER A 294 3.60 -8.87 26.88
C SER A 294 2.70 -7.83 27.58
N GLY A 295 2.69 -7.82 28.90
CA GLY A 295 1.90 -6.83 29.66
C GLY A 295 0.38 -7.00 29.52
N ALA A 296 -0.31 -5.94 29.11
CA ALA A 296 -1.76 -5.83 28.98
C ALA A 296 -2.22 -5.01 27.76
N LYS A 297 -1.31 -4.37 27.02
CA LYS A 297 -1.65 -3.50 25.88
C LYS A 297 -0.83 -3.82 24.64
N SER A 298 -1.37 -3.48 23.48
CA SER A 298 -0.61 -3.45 22.23
C SER A 298 -1.13 -2.38 21.29
N LEU A 299 -0.42 -2.15 20.20
CA LEU A 299 -0.82 -1.27 19.11
C LEU A 299 -1.61 -2.10 18.09
N LYS A 300 -2.75 -1.59 17.64
CA LYS A 300 -3.68 -2.28 16.74
C LYS A 300 -4.11 -1.36 15.61
N LEU A 301 -4.34 -1.93 14.44
CA LEU A 301 -5.09 -1.29 13.36
C LEU A 301 -6.27 -2.18 12.96
N ILE A 302 -7.48 -1.63 13.00
CA ILE A 302 -8.69 -2.32 12.54
C ILE A 302 -8.73 -2.23 11.02
N ASN A 303 -8.34 -3.30 10.34
CA ASN A 303 -8.28 -3.34 8.89
C ASN A 303 -9.39 -4.20 8.28
N PHE A 304 -9.76 -5.32 8.92
CA PHE A 304 -10.69 -6.30 8.34
C PHE A 304 -12.02 -5.69 7.87
N SER A 305 -12.56 -4.78 8.67
CA SER A 305 -13.79 -4.03 8.44
C SER A 305 -13.58 -2.51 8.42
N GLY A 306 -12.39 -2.05 8.83
CA GLY A 306 -12.15 -0.65 9.18
C GLY A 306 -11.43 0.18 8.13
N ASN A 307 -10.65 -0.45 7.23
CA ASN A 307 -9.85 0.23 6.22
C ASN A 307 -10.09 -0.33 4.82
N PRO A 308 -10.37 0.52 3.82
CA PRO A 308 -10.64 0.07 2.46
C PRO A 308 -9.35 -0.39 1.75
N ALA A 309 -9.49 -1.34 0.82
CA ALA A 309 -8.37 -1.77 -0.01
C ALA A 309 -7.77 -0.59 -0.81
N GLY A 310 -6.45 -0.42 -0.72
CA GLY A 310 -5.69 0.68 -1.26
C GLY A 310 -5.33 1.77 -0.24
N SER A 311 -5.89 1.74 0.98
CA SER A 311 -5.58 2.76 2.00
C SER A 311 -4.18 2.59 2.59
N GLU A 312 -3.62 3.70 3.07
CA GLU A 312 -2.40 3.72 3.85
C GLU A 312 -2.64 4.34 5.24
N ASP A 313 -2.19 3.63 6.27
CA ASP A 313 -2.27 4.05 7.66
C ASP A 313 -0.87 4.14 8.26
N GLU A 314 -0.48 5.36 8.65
CA GLU A 314 0.84 5.63 9.20
C GLU A 314 0.76 5.93 10.69
N ILE A 315 1.71 5.39 11.45
CA ILE A 315 1.98 5.81 12.82
C ILE A 315 3.47 6.02 13.03
N ILE A 316 3.80 7.15 13.65
CA ILE A 316 5.16 7.62 13.87
C ILE A 316 5.42 7.70 15.37
N THR A 317 6.54 7.13 15.79
CA THR A 317 6.96 7.11 17.19
C THR A 317 7.49 8.48 17.64
N PRO A 318 7.63 8.69 18.96
CA PRO A 318 8.52 9.70 19.52
C PRO A 318 9.96 9.56 18.99
N ALA A 319 10.79 10.57 19.26
CA ALA A 319 12.21 10.52 18.94
C ALA A 319 12.99 9.74 20.01
N TYR A 320 14.00 8.99 19.59
CA TYR A 320 14.89 8.20 20.45
C TYR A 320 16.34 8.65 20.31
N ASN A 321 17.03 8.80 21.43
CA ASN A 321 18.43 9.17 21.47
C ASN A 321 19.31 7.92 21.55
N LEU A 322 20.05 7.64 20.47
CA LEU A 322 20.90 6.46 20.32
C LEU A 322 22.37 6.71 20.70
N THR A 323 22.73 7.89 21.19
CA THR A 323 24.13 8.27 21.46
C THR A 323 24.81 7.38 22.51
N SER A 324 24.04 6.72 23.39
CA SER A 324 24.53 5.77 24.39
C SER A 324 24.73 4.35 23.85
N LEU A 325 24.22 4.03 22.66
CA LEU A 325 24.29 2.68 22.10
C LEU A 325 25.57 2.47 21.25
N PRO A 326 26.15 1.25 21.29
CA PRO A 326 27.31 0.90 20.49
C PRO A 326 27.02 0.85 18.98
N VAL A 327 28.04 1.22 18.21
CA VAL A 327 28.01 1.19 16.74
C VAL A 327 28.16 -0.24 16.23
N GLY A 328 27.46 -0.57 15.16
CA GLY A 328 27.52 -1.84 14.43
C GLY A 328 26.57 -2.93 14.92
N ILE A 329 25.95 -2.76 16.10
CA ILE A 329 25.12 -3.81 16.71
C ILE A 329 23.74 -3.33 17.19
N THR A 330 23.38 -2.07 16.93
CA THR A 330 22.05 -1.55 17.30
C THR A 330 20.97 -2.16 16.41
N ASN A 331 20.01 -2.82 17.02
CA ASN A 331 18.89 -3.47 16.36
C ASN A 331 17.55 -2.88 16.84
N ILE A 332 16.60 -2.85 15.91
CA ILE A 332 15.20 -2.56 16.22
C ILE A 332 14.45 -3.89 16.20
N LYS A 333 13.70 -4.14 17.27
CA LYS A 333 12.87 -5.34 17.42
C LYS A 333 11.44 -4.94 17.76
N PHE A 334 10.48 -5.74 17.33
CA PHE A 334 9.08 -5.62 17.73
C PHE A 334 8.38 -6.96 17.59
N LYS A 335 7.30 -7.15 18.33
CA LYS A 335 6.38 -8.28 18.16
C LYS A 335 5.31 -7.88 17.16
N LEU A 336 5.05 -8.78 16.23
CA LEU A 336 4.03 -8.65 15.20
C LEU A 336 3.05 -9.80 15.35
N ALA A 337 1.76 -9.52 15.25
CA ALA A 337 0.74 -10.53 15.00
C ALA A 337 -0.15 -10.09 13.85
N TYR A 338 -0.29 -10.97 12.85
CA TYR A 338 -1.09 -10.73 11.65
C TYR A 338 -1.56 -12.05 11.04
N SER A 339 -2.80 -12.08 10.59
CA SER A 339 -3.39 -13.18 9.81
C SER A 339 -3.86 -12.66 8.45
N GLY A 340 -3.75 -13.49 7.41
CA GLY A 340 -4.39 -13.18 6.13
C GLY A 340 -5.92 -13.28 6.25
N LYS A 341 -6.66 -12.55 5.41
CA LYS A 341 -8.12 -12.65 5.36
C LYS A 341 -8.53 -13.69 4.34
N LYS A 342 -9.14 -14.77 4.81
CA LYS A 342 -9.76 -15.77 3.97
C LYS A 342 -11.08 -15.21 3.41
N VAL A 343 -11.20 -15.25 2.10
CA VAL A 343 -12.43 -14.90 1.38
C VAL A 343 -13.05 -16.19 0.91
N ALA A 344 -14.28 -16.47 1.38
CA ALA A 344 -15.00 -17.67 0.97
C ALA A 344 -15.32 -17.64 -0.53
N ALA A 345 -15.38 -18.82 -1.12
CA ALA A 345 -15.86 -18.96 -2.49
C ALA A 345 -17.32 -18.47 -2.59
N GLY A 346 -17.62 -17.64 -3.57
CA GLY A 346 -18.97 -17.25 -3.95
C GLY A 346 -19.50 -18.10 -5.11
N LEU A 347 -20.72 -17.80 -5.56
CA LEU A 347 -21.28 -18.40 -6.80
C LEU A 347 -20.38 -18.16 -8.03
N LEU A 348 -19.62 -17.06 -8.00
CA LEU A 348 -18.77 -16.59 -9.08
C LEU A 348 -17.35 -16.30 -8.59
N THR A 349 -16.88 -16.86 -7.47
CA THR A 349 -15.48 -16.67 -7.03
C THR A 349 -14.91 -17.92 -6.38
N THR A 350 -13.63 -18.22 -6.63
CA THR A 350 -12.93 -19.25 -5.86
C THR A 350 -12.52 -18.70 -4.49
N ALA A 351 -12.30 -19.57 -3.51
CA ALA A 351 -11.81 -19.13 -2.22
C ALA A 351 -10.40 -18.54 -2.37
N ASP A 352 -10.15 -17.41 -1.74
CA ASP A 352 -8.88 -16.67 -1.84
C ASP A 352 -8.40 -16.23 -0.45
N THR A 353 -7.16 -15.75 -0.36
CA THR A 353 -6.62 -15.12 0.84
C THR A 353 -5.96 -13.79 0.50
N ILE A 354 -6.50 -12.73 1.09
CA ILE A 354 -5.99 -11.38 0.93
C ILE A 354 -4.93 -11.10 1.99
N TYR A 355 -3.80 -10.55 1.54
CA TYR A 355 -2.69 -10.13 2.40
C TYR A 355 -2.39 -8.64 2.21
N ASP A 356 -2.01 -7.99 3.30
CA ASP A 356 -1.64 -6.58 3.35
C ASP A 356 -0.11 -6.42 3.36
N ASN A 357 0.36 -5.17 3.46
CA ASN A 357 1.79 -4.86 3.52
C ASN A 357 2.12 -3.96 4.71
N LEU A 358 3.13 -4.36 5.49
CA LEU A 358 3.73 -3.51 6.52
C LEU A 358 5.12 -3.05 6.09
N LYS A 359 5.35 -1.75 6.10
CA LYS A 359 6.65 -1.11 5.90
C LYS A 359 7.06 -0.34 7.15
N ILE A 360 8.36 -0.30 7.43
CA ILE A 360 8.93 0.57 8.46
C ILE A 360 9.99 1.46 7.86
N TYR A 361 9.86 2.75 8.13
CA TYR A 361 10.80 3.78 7.76
C TYR A 361 11.46 4.37 9.00
N ILE A 362 12.68 4.87 8.81
CA ILE A 362 13.43 5.59 9.84
C ILE A 362 13.73 7.02 9.38
N SER A 363 13.78 7.93 10.33
CA SER A 363 14.14 9.34 10.11
C SER A 363 14.99 9.87 11.25
N THR A 364 15.91 10.79 10.93
CA THR A 364 16.75 11.49 11.91
C THR A 364 16.59 13.00 11.92
N ASN A 365 15.63 13.51 11.15
CA ASN A 365 15.37 14.93 10.96
C ASN A 365 13.88 15.25 11.19
N CYS A 366 13.36 14.81 12.33
CA CYS A 366 11.94 14.89 12.75
C CYS A 366 10.93 14.48 11.67
N GLY A 367 11.30 13.55 10.78
CA GLY A 367 10.40 13.08 9.72
C GLY A 367 10.41 13.89 8.44
N ALA A 368 11.37 14.81 8.25
CA ALA A 368 11.51 15.55 6.98
C ALA A 368 11.92 14.62 5.82
N THR A 369 12.76 13.61 6.10
CA THR A 369 13.10 12.54 5.15
C THR A 369 12.99 11.17 5.81
N TRP A 370 12.54 10.19 5.05
CA TRP A 370 12.30 8.82 5.50
C TRP A 370 13.09 7.82 4.66
N THR A 371 13.73 6.84 5.32
CA THR A 371 14.41 5.72 4.65
C THR A 371 13.74 4.40 5.04
N GLN A 372 13.27 3.62 4.07
CA GLN A 372 12.67 2.31 4.33
C GLN A 372 13.73 1.32 4.85
N LYS A 373 13.37 0.52 5.85
CA LYS A 373 14.24 -0.55 6.41
C LYS A 373 13.57 -1.89 6.57
N TYR A 374 12.25 -1.91 6.60
CA TYR A 374 11.46 -3.13 6.68
C TYR A 374 10.34 -3.04 5.66
N SER A 375 10.04 -4.17 5.00
CA SER A 375 8.86 -4.35 4.17
C SER A 375 8.52 -5.82 4.09
N LYS A 376 7.35 -6.22 4.57
CA LYS A 376 6.81 -7.58 4.40
C LYS A 376 5.38 -7.52 3.89
N THR A 377 5.02 -8.50 3.07
CA THR A 377 3.70 -8.68 2.48
C THR A 377 3.45 -10.17 2.27
N GLY A 378 2.21 -10.55 1.93
CA GLY A 378 1.88 -11.93 1.64
C GLY A 378 2.13 -12.85 2.83
N ILE A 379 2.59 -14.06 2.54
CA ILE A 379 2.87 -15.08 3.56
C ILE A 379 3.98 -14.66 4.53
N ASP A 380 4.93 -13.84 4.06
CA ASP A 380 6.05 -13.36 4.89
C ASP A 380 5.57 -12.42 6.00
N LEU A 381 4.43 -11.74 5.81
CA LEU A 381 3.82 -10.88 6.84
C LEU A 381 3.05 -11.71 7.89
N THR A 382 2.45 -12.84 7.49
CA THR A 382 1.61 -13.65 8.38
C THR A 382 2.37 -14.31 9.53
N THR A 383 1.72 -14.38 10.68
CA THR A 383 2.21 -15.06 11.89
C THR A 383 1.35 -16.24 12.31
N THR A 384 0.15 -16.36 11.73
CA THR A 384 -0.77 -17.48 11.92
C THR A 384 -1.50 -17.79 10.61
N LEU A 385 -2.28 -18.87 10.60
CA LEU A 385 -3.08 -19.27 9.44
C LEU A 385 -4.18 -18.23 9.12
N PRO A 386 -4.54 -18.04 7.83
CA PRO A 386 -5.61 -17.14 7.42
C PRO A 386 -6.98 -17.44 8.06
N THR A 387 -7.74 -16.39 8.38
CA THR A 387 -9.09 -16.48 8.98
C THR A 387 -10.13 -15.72 8.16
N ASP A 388 -11.39 -16.17 8.22
CA ASP A 388 -12.55 -15.49 7.60
C ASP A 388 -13.28 -14.54 8.55
N VAL A 389 -12.74 -14.35 9.76
CA VAL A 389 -13.22 -13.41 10.79
C VAL A 389 -12.13 -12.42 11.17
N ASP A 390 -12.52 -11.34 11.85
CA ASP A 390 -11.62 -10.37 12.48
C ASP A 390 -10.56 -11.11 13.31
N PHE A 391 -9.29 -10.96 12.92
CA PHE A 391 -8.18 -11.55 13.63
C PHE A 391 -7.94 -10.78 14.93
N ILE A 392 -7.85 -11.53 16.04
CA ILE A 392 -7.43 -11.06 17.36
C ILE A 392 -6.48 -12.13 17.90
N PRO A 393 -5.20 -11.85 18.14
CA PRO A 393 -4.28 -12.86 18.64
C PRO A 393 -4.66 -13.26 20.07
N ALA A 394 -4.81 -14.57 20.29
CA ALA A 394 -5.25 -15.17 21.54
C ALA A 394 -4.10 -15.80 22.32
N THR A 395 -3.01 -16.19 21.64
CA THR A 395 -1.86 -16.84 22.29
C THR A 395 -0.54 -16.23 21.83
N SER A 396 0.51 -16.36 22.65
CA SER A 396 1.86 -15.90 22.30
C SER A 396 2.47 -16.60 21.08
N ALA A 397 1.95 -17.76 20.67
CA ALA A 397 2.39 -18.48 19.49
C ALA A 397 1.98 -17.79 18.17
N GLU A 398 0.97 -16.91 18.21
CA GLU A 398 0.50 -16.14 17.06
C GLU A 398 1.27 -14.83 16.88
N TRP A 399 2.26 -14.57 17.74
CA TRP A 399 3.16 -13.43 17.65
C TRP A 399 4.53 -13.88 17.20
N ARG A 400 5.15 -13.09 16.32
CA ARG A 400 6.52 -13.29 15.86
C ARG A 400 7.37 -12.08 16.19
N GLU A 401 8.61 -12.31 16.62
CA GLU A 401 9.60 -11.23 16.73
C GLU A 401 10.12 -10.88 15.35
N GLU A 402 9.97 -9.61 14.99
CA GLU A 402 10.60 -9.00 13.84
C GLU A 402 11.84 -8.24 14.29
N THR A 403 12.89 -8.27 13.47
CA THR A 403 14.15 -7.60 13.77
C THR A 403 14.79 -7.07 12.49
N PHE A 404 15.38 -5.88 12.58
CA PHE A 404 16.28 -5.37 11.55
C PHE A 404 17.39 -4.53 12.17
N MET A 405 18.57 -4.59 11.55
CA MET A 405 19.73 -3.83 12.00
C MET A 405 19.64 -2.39 11.50
N LEU A 406 19.96 -1.45 12.38
CA LEU A 406 20.03 -0.04 11.99
C LEU A 406 21.33 0.20 11.21
N PRO A 407 21.32 0.86 10.03
CA PRO A 407 22.56 1.18 9.33
C PRO A 407 23.43 2.10 10.17
N THR A 408 24.75 1.98 10.04
CA THR A 408 25.73 2.78 10.81
C THR A 408 25.52 4.28 10.69
N SER A 409 25.04 4.78 9.54
CA SER A 409 24.73 6.21 9.33
C SER A 409 23.55 6.73 10.17
N PHE A 410 22.71 5.84 10.70
CA PHE A 410 21.57 6.18 11.56
C PHE A 410 21.83 5.87 13.03
N GLN A 411 22.98 5.25 13.36
CA GLN A 411 23.38 4.98 14.73
C GLN A 411 24.01 6.23 15.38
N GLN A 412 24.01 6.26 16.72
CA GLN A 412 24.48 7.42 17.52
C GLN A 412 23.77 8.75 17.21
N GLN A 413 22.62 8.71 16.56
CA GLN A 413 21.79 9.88 16.32
C GLN A 413 21.00 10.23 17.58
N SER A 414 20.90 11.51 17.91
CA SER A 414 20.13 11.98 19.07
C SER A 414 18.62 12.01 18.83
N ASN A 415 18.19 11.86 17.59
CA ASN A 415 16.79 11.91 17.19
C ASN A 415 16.57 10.81 16.15
N LEU A 416 16.18 9.61 16.54
CA LEU A 416 15.70 8.56 15.63
C LEU A 416 14.19 8.44 15.80
N ARG A 417 13.44 8.44 14.69
CA ARG A 417 12.00 8.12 14.68
C ARG A 417 11.73 6.92 13.81
N LEU A 418 10.78 6.09 14.22
CA LEU A 418 10.25 4.99 13.43
C LEU A 418 8.87 5.40 12.88
N LYS A 419 8.59 4.99 11.65
CA LYS A 419 7.28 5.15 11.03
C LYS A 419 6.82 3.82 10.48
N PHE A 420 5.75 3.30 11.06
CA PHE A 420 5.05 2.13 10.58
C PHE A 420 4.02 2.60 9.56
N VAL A 421 4.08 2.03 8.35
CA VAL A 421 3.12 2.28 7.27
C VAL A 421 2.47 0.96 6.92
N PHE A 422 1.16 0.88 7.13
CA PHE A 422 0.36 -0.27 6.76
C PHE A 422 -0.44 0.06 5.52
N HIS A 423 -0.23 -0.71 4.45
CA HIS A 423 -0.99 -0.60 3.22
C HIS A 423 -2.00 -1.73 3.16
N SER A 424 -3.29 -1.38 3.17
CA SER A 424 -4.38 -2.33 3.15
C SER A 424 -4.66 -2.80 1.72
N ASN A 425 -4.75 -4.11 1.52
CA ASN A 425 -5.40 -4.70 0.34
C ASN A 425 -6.81 -5.21 0.67
N GLY A 426 -7.35 -4.83 1.83
CA GLY A 426 -8.60 -5.36 2.38
C GLY A 426 -8.41 -6.66 3.18
N GLY A 427 -7.20 -6.92 3.68
CA GLY A 427 -6.88 -8.09 4.48
C GLY A 427 -7.39 -7.99 5.92
N ASN A 428 -6.60 -8.44 6.91
CA ASN A 428 -7.05 -8.56 8.30
C ASN A 428 -6.39 -7.54 9.23
N ASN A 429 -6.84 -7.49 10.48
CA ASN A 429 -6.27 -6.64 11.53
C ASN A 429 -4.79 -6.98 11.78
N ILE A 430 -4.02 -5.98 12.15
CA ILE A 430 -2.60 -6.11 12.50
C ILE A 430 -2.35 -5.58 13.92
N TYR A 431 -1.45 -6.26 14.63
CA TYR A 431 -1.05 -5.93 15.98
C TYR A 431 0.47 -5.83 16.09
N ILE A 432 0.94 -4.82 16.82
CA ILE A 432 2.35 -4.56 17.10
C ILE A 432 2.52 -4.38 18.60
N ASP A 433 3.54 -5.01 19.16
CA ASP A 433 3.86 -4.92 20.59
C ASP A 433 5.38 -4.94 20.82
N ASP A 434 5.85 -4.65 22.03
CA ASP A 434 7.25 -4.69 22.46
C ASP A 434 8.23 -4.01 21.47
N ILE A 435 8.01 -2.74 21.14
CA ILE A 435 8.90 -1.97 20.26
C ILE A 435 10.18 -1.63 21.03
N ASN A 436 11.28 -2.25 20.61
CA ASN A 436 12.56 -2.21 21.32
C ASN A 436 13.67 -1.68 20.42
N ILE A 437 14.45 -0.72 20.95
CA ILE A 437 15.68 -0.21 20.32
C ILE A 437 16.83 -0.50 21.27
N THR A 438 17.56 -1.57 20.97
CA THR A 438 18.57 -2.11 21.88
C THR A 438 19.83 -2.51 21.12
N SER A 439 20.90 -2.75 21.86
CA SER A 439 22.06 -3.50 21.39
C SER A 439 22.10 -4.82 22.17
N PRO A 440 22.41 -5.96 21.53
CA PRO A 440 22.52 -7.22 22.25
C PRO A 440 23.54 -7.12 23.39
N ASN A 441 23.25 -7.75 24.52
CA ASN A 441 24.21 -7.90 25.60
C ASN A 441 25.34 -8.82 25.11
N VAL A 442 26.48 -8.23 24.75
CA VAL A 442 27.58 -8.94 24.09
C VAL A 442 28.25 -9.96 25.01
N GLY A 443 27.82 -11.23 24.90
CA GLY A 443 28.76 -12.35 24.94
C GLY A 443 29.55 -12.39 23.63
N VAL A 444 30.83 -12.75 23.67
CA VAL A 444 31.76 -12.76 22.52
C VAL A 444 31.23 -13.57 21.33
N ASP A 445 30.30 -14.50 21.55
CA ASP A 445 29.72 -15.36 20.52
C ASP A 445 28.62 -14.70 19.66
N GLU A 446 27.88 -13.70 20.14
CA GLU A 446 26.73 -13.11 19.41
C GLU A 446 27.10 -12.05 18.36
N ILE A 447 28.29 -11.45 18.46
CA ILE A 447 28.80 -10.52 17.43
C ILE A 447 29.05 -11.28 16.12
N SER A 448 29.37 -12.58 16.20
CA SER A 448 29.61 -13.38 15.01
C SER A 448 28.33 -13.74 14.26
N SER A 449 27.24 -14.09 14.97
CA SER A 449 25.99 -14.58 14.38
C SER A 449 25.12 -13.50 13.74
N SER A 450 25.36 -12.23 14.04
CA SER A 450 24.59 -11.09 13.53
C SER A 450 25.17 -10.43 12.27
N ILE A 451 26.42 -10.75 11.90
CA ILE A 451 27.12 -10.19 10.74
C ILE A 451 26.90 -11.05 9.47
N VAL A 452 26.45 -12.30 9.63
CA VAL A 452 26.22 -13.24 8.53
C VAL A 452 24.88 -13.95 8.74
N ASP A 453 23.96 -13.82 7.79
CA ASP A 453 22.68 -14.56 7.74
C ASP A 453 22.95 -16.05 7.46
N PHE A 454 23.55 -16.78 8.41
CA PHE A 454 23.95 -18.18 8.28
C PHE A 454 22.91 -19.09 8.92
N GLN A 455 22.25 -19.96 8.17
CA GLN A 455 21.16 -20.84 8.63
C GLN A 455 21.37 -22.30 8.21
N ILE A 456 20.78 -23.25 8.95
CA ILE A 456 20.84 -24.69 8.66
C ILE A 456 19.42 -25.25 8.80
N ILE A 457 18.83 -25.71 7.70
CA ILE A 457 17.42 -26.13 7.64
C ILE A 457 17.25 -27.41 6.80
N PRO A 458 16.53 -28.44 7.25
CA PRO A 458 15.97 -28.57 8.59
C PRO A 458 17.05 -28.81 9.66
N ASN A 459 16.72 -28.49 10.91
CA ASN A 459 17.50 -28.87 12.08
C ASN A 459 16.48 -29.20 13.18
N PRO A 460 16.27 -30.49 13.52
CA PRO A 460 17.15 -31.64 13.27
C PRO A 460 17.29 -32.09 11.81
N LEU A 461 18.46 -32.62 11.45
CA LEU A 461 18.80 -33.24 10.17
C LEU A 461 18.40 -34.72 10.21
N THR A 462 17.44 -35.12 9.38
CA THR A 462 16.98 -36.52 9.26
C THR A 462 17.58 -37.25 8.05
N GLU A 463 17.69 -36.57 6.90
CA GLU A 463 18.30 -37.12 5.67
C GLU A 463 19.25 -36.11 5.02
N THR A 464 18.78 -34.88 4.84
CA THR A 464 19.58 -33.75 4.31
C THR A 464 19.17 -32.44 4.99
N SER A 465 20.13 -31.54 5.14
CA SER A 465 19.91 -30.13 5.50
C SER A 465 20.61 -29.20 4.53
N GLN A 466 20.08 -28.00 4.37
CA GLN A 466 20.68 -26.92 3.61
C GLN A 466 21.30 -25.91 4.56
N ILE A 467 22.59 -25.68 4.37
CA ILE A 467 23.31 -24.54 4.92
C ILE A 467 23.09 -23.37 3.96
N SER A 468 22.46 -22.30 4.41
CA SER A 468 22.21 -21.08 3.61
C SER A 468 22.94 -19.90 4.21
N PHE A 469 23.58 -19.07 3.38
CA PHE A 469 24.18 -17.81 3.82
C PHE A 469 24.25 -16.71 2.77
N ASN A 470 24.22 -15.46 3.22
CA ASN A 470 24.42 -14.27 2.38
C ASN A 470 25.85 -13.74 2.50
N ILE A 471 26.43 -13.37 1.35
CA ILE A 471 27.69 -12.63 1.25
C ILE A 471 27.37 -11.24 0.69
N SER A 472 27.60 -10.18 1.46
CA SER A 472 27.29 -8.81 1.04
C SER A 472 28.35 -8.19 0.12
N GLN A 473 29.61 -8.66 0.21
CA GLN A 473 30.74 -8.23 -0.62
C GLN A 473 31.73 -9.38 -0.81
N LYS A 474 32.51 -9.35 -1.89
CA LYS A 474 33.47 -10.42 -2.23
C LYS A 474 34.32 -10.83 -1.01
N SER A 475 34.18 -12.07 -0.58
CA SER A 475 34.78 -12.57 0.66
C SER A 475 35.27 -14.00 0.51
N THR A 476 36.33 -14.35 1.24
CA THR A 476 36.85 -15.71 1.28
C THR A 476 36.14 -16.49 2.38
N THR A 477 35.50 -17.60 2.04
CA THR A 477 34.59 -18.33 2.91
C THR A 477 35.04 -19.77 3.13
N LYS A 478 34.72 -20.34 4.29
CA LYS A 478 35.05 -21.72 4.66
C LYS A 478 33.98 -22.29 5.60
N ILE A 479 33.61 -23.57 5.44
CA ILE A 479 32.69 -24.27 6.34
C ILE A 479 33.35 -25.52 6.89
N GLU A 480 33.29 -25.70 8.20
CA GLU A 480 33.81 -26.88 8.89
C GLU A 480 32.76 -27.45 9.84
N ILE A 481 32.72 -28.77 9.99
CA ILE A 481 31.81 -29.46 10.91
C ILE A 481 32.64 -30.21 11.96
N PHE A 482 32.28 -30.05 13.22
CA PHE A 482 32.93 -30.67 14.38
C PHE A 482 31.96 -31.52 15.18
N ASP A 483 32.45 -32.60 15.78
CA ASP A 483 31.72 -33.29 16.85
C ASP A 483 31.80 -32.51 18.18
N ILE A 484 31.08 -32.99 19.20
CA ILE A 484 31.07 -32.38 20.55
C ILE A 484 32.42 -32.35 21.25
N LEU A 485 33.39 -33.15 20.78
CA LEU A 485 34.76 -33.19 21.31
C LEU A 485 35.70 -32.26 20.53
N GLY A 486 35.18 -31.52 19.54
CA GLY A 486 35.95 -30.59 18.70
C GLY A 486 36.74 -31.27 17.58
N LYS A 487 36.48 -32.55 17.29
CA LYS A 487 37.12 -33.24 16.16
C LYS A 487 36.40 -32.89 14.86
N LYS A 488 37.16 -32.45 13.86
CA LYS A 488 36.64 -32.13 12.53
C LYS A 488 36.15 -33.40 11.83
N ILE A 489 34.90 -33.36 11.35
CA ILE A 489 34.20 -34.45 10.67
C ILE A 489 34.15 -34.23 9.16
N PHE A 490 33.86 -32.99 8.75
CA PHE A 490 33.66 -32.60 7.36
C PHE A 490 34.10 -31.15 7.14
N GLU A 491 34.50 -30.82 5.92
CA GLU A 491 34.91 -29.47 5.53
C GLU A 491 34.51 -29.19 4.08
N ILE A 492 33.95 -28.01 3.86
CA ILE A 492 33.84 -27.41 2.52
C ILE A 492 35.06 -26.49 2.38
N PRO A 493 35.95 -26.77 1.41
CA PRO A 493 37.20 -26.03 1.26
C PRO A 493 36.98 -24.53 1.09
N GLU A 494 38.02 -23.78 1.43
CA GLU A 494 38.04 -22.32 1.31
C GLU A 494 37.80 -21.87 -0.14
N ASN A 495 36.84 -20.96 -0.32
CA ASN A 495 36.50 -20.43 -1.64
C ASN A 495 36.17 -18.93 -1.59
N THR A 496 36.62 -18.17 -2.59
CA THR A 496 36.32 -16.75 -2.71
C THR A 496 35.01 -16.56 -3.46
N LEU A 497 33.99 -16.11 -2.74
CA LEU A 497 32.64 -15.90 -3.25
C LEU A 497 32.37 -14.42 -3.52
N ASN A 498 31.60 -14.12 -4.57
CA ASN A 498 31.12 -12.77 -4.85
C ASN A 498 29.91 -12.45 -3.95
N SER A 499 29.38 -11.22 -4.03
CA SER A 499 28.15 -10.88 -3.32
C SER A 499 26.97 -11.71 -3.84
N GLY A 500 26.20 -12.34 -2.95
CA GLY A 500 25.08 -13.20 -3.32
C GLY A 500 24.63 -14.13 -2.20
N ASN A 501 23.56 -14.87 -2.47
CA ASN A 501 23.06 -15.92 -1.59
C ASN A 501 23.61 -17.28 -2.02
N TYR A 502 24.13 -18.04 -1.06
CA TYR A 502 24.73 -19.34 -1.30
C TYR A 502 24.02 -20.41 -0.47
N LYS A 503 23.94 -21.62 -1.05
CA LYS A 503 23.37 -22.79 -0.41
C LYS A 503 24.29 -23.99 -0.59
N TYR A 504 24.48 -24.75 0.48
CA TYR A 504 25.21 -26.02 0.47
C TYR A 504 24.37 -27.09 1.14
N SER A 505 24.17 -28.21 0.44
CA SER A 505 23.49 -29.36 1.01
C SER A 505 24.47 -30.22 1.81
N ILE A 506 24.05 -30.64 2.99
CA ILE A 506 24.72 -31.64 3.83
C ILE A 506 23.78 -32.82 4.01
N SER A 507 24.26 -34.05 3.80
CA SER A 507 23.47 -35.26 4.06
C SER A 507 23.84 -35.88 5.42
N LYS A 508 22.97 -36.77 5.90
CA LYS A 508 23.21 -37.56 7.12
C LYS A 508 24.45 -38.45 6.99
N LYS A 509 24.82 -38.85 5.76
CA LYS A 509 25.94 -39.78 5.48
C LYS A 509 27.30 -39.20 5.86
N GLU A 510 27.41 -37.89 5.95
CA GLU A 510 28.60 -37.13 6.33
C GLU A 510 28.84 -37.21 7.84
N PHE A 511 27.84 -37.63 8.62
CA PHE A 511 27.91 -37.79 10.07
C PHE A 511 28.09 -39.27 10.45
N LYS A 512 28.91 -39.53 11.48
CA LYS A 512 29.25 -40.90 11.89
C LYS A 512 28.17 -41.57 12.73
N SER A 513 27.37 -40.79 13.43
CA SER A 513 26.29 -41.25 14.28
C SER A 513 25.27 -40.14 14.49
N ASN A 514 24.07 -40.52 14.91
CA ASN A 514 23.10 -39.57 15.44
C ASN A 514 23.69 -38.85 16.66
N GLY A 515 23.36 -37.57 16.82
CA GLY A 515 23.90 -36.75 17.89
C GLY A 515 24.01 -35.26 17.55
N ILE A 516 24.71 -34.53 18.41
CA ILE A 516 24.90 -33.08 18.27
C ILE A 516 26.25 -32.81 17.60
N TYR A 517 26.26 -31.92 16.63
CA TYR A 517 27.46 -31.43 15.95
C TYR A 517 27.45 -29.90 15.87
N PHE A 518 28.61 -29.31 15.58
CA PHE A 518 28.77 -27.88 15.41
C PHE A 518 29.29 -27.56 14.01
N VAL A 519 28.57 -26.72 13.29
CA VAL A 519 28.97 -26.19 11.98
C VAL A 519 29.54 -24.80 12.16
N ARG A 520 30.81 -24.65 11.81
CA ARG A 520 31.55 -23.39 11.82
C ARG A 520 31.60 -22.82 10.41
N PHE A 521 31.11 -21.60 10.24
CA PHE A 521 31.26 -20.82 9.02
C PHE A 521 32.26 -19.70 9.26
N THR A 522 33.24 -19.56 8.40
CA THR A 522 34.24 -18.48 8.43
C THR A 522 34.14 -17.66 7.15
N SER A 523 34.09 -16.33 7.28
CA SER A 523 34.18 -15.38 6.17
C SER A 523 35.23 -14.33 6.50
N ASN A 524 36.31 -14.30 5.73
CA ASN A 524 37.53 -13.54 6.01
C ASN A 524 38.05 -13.86 7.42
N ASN A 525 37.91 -12.94 8.39
CA ASN A 525 38.34 -13.11 9.78
C ASN A 525 37.20 -13.32 10.78
N ILE A 526 35.95 -13.42 10.30
CA ILE A 526 34.77 -13.60 11.16
C ILE A 526 34.35 -15.07 11.11
N SER A 527 34.12 -15.68 12.28
CA SER A 527 33.68 -17.07 12.37
C SER A 527 32.42 -17.19 13.22
N VAL A 528 31.40 -17.87 12.68
CA VAL A 528 30.11 -18.16 13.31
C VAL A 528 30.00 -19.67 13.56
N ASN A 529 29.45 -20.09 14.69
CA ASN A 529 29.16 -21.50 14.97
C ASN A 529 27.65 -21.71 15.14
N LYS A 530 27.09 -22.74 14.49
CA LYS A 530 25.72 -23.21 14.74
C LYS A 530 25.70 -24.68 15.14
N LYS A 531 24.82 -25.00 16.08
CA LYS A 531 24.51 -26.37 16.46
C LYS A 531 23.63 -27.02 15.40
N ILE A 532 23.95 -28.25 15.00
CA ILE A 532 23.08 -29.12 14.21
C ILE A 532 22.84 -30.42 14.99
N VAL A 533 21.59 -30.86 15.03
CA VAL A 533 21.18 -32.14 15.61
C VAL A 533 20.97 -33.12 14.46
N VAL A 534 21.58 -34.29 14.51
CA VAL A 534 21.43 -35.36 13.52
C VAL A 534 20.63 -36.50 14.15
N GLU A 535 19.47 -36.80 13.57
CA GLU A 535 18.53 -37.85 13.99
C GLU A 535 18.55 -39.02 13.03
#